data_AF-A0A183VEH6-F1
#
_entry.id   AF-A0A183VEH6-F1
#
_cell.length_a   1.000
_cell.length_b   1.000
_cell.length_c   1.000
_cell.angle_alpha   90.00
_cell.angle_beta   90.00
_cell.angle_gamma   90.00
#
_symmetry.space_group_name_H-M   'P 1'
#
loop_
_entity.id
_entity.type
_entity.pdbx_description
1 polymer ?
#
loop_
_entity_poly.entity_id
_entity_poly.type
_entity_poly.pdbx_seq_one_letter_code
_entity_poly.pdbx_strand_id
1 'polypeptide(L)'
;MKRAQRRNAVLEQKLFFRKGLATCSTPPDGKKVAACKTPSAEIVEMTVNEIINGKGDEFPGLVTLIRQFLDSADVDVDTRCTISQYLNFIQKRASGEIMTLARWMREFVHDHADYKHDSFVSDLIVYDMLKMMDSLSKGETYCPKLLGNYRSRTDSRIPKAVRRAEEILIMSKAHRTKSS
;
A
#
# COMPACT_ATOMS: atom_id res chain seq x y z
N MET A 1 11.24 18.98 1.93
CA MET A 1 11.67 17.86 1.06
C MET A 1 13.02 17.23 1.43
N LYS A 2 14.07 17.97 1.83
CA LYS A 2 15.40 17.39 2.17
C LYS A 2 15.37 16.24 3.19
N ARG A 3 14.52 16.31 4.23
CA ARG A 3 14.41 15.25 5.26
C ARG A 3 13.93 13.90 4.68
N ALA A 4 13.05 13.92 3.68
CA ALA A 4 12.51 12.70 3.07
C ALA A 4 13.56 11.90 2.27
N GLN A 5 14.67 12.53 1.89
CA GLN A 5 15.77 11.89 1.15
C GLN A 5 16.80 11.23 2.06
N ARG A 6 16.76 11.47 3.38
CA ARG A 6 17.70 10.86 4.32
C ARG A 6 17.53 9.34 4.32
N ARG A 7 18.63 8.60 4.53
CA ARG A 7 18.57 7.16 4.74
C ARG A 7 17.60 6.85 5.87
N ASN A 8 16.75 5.85 5.69
CA ASN A 8 15.71 5.45 6.66
C ASN A 8 14.74 6.57 7.08
N ALA A 9 14.50 7.58 6.23
CA ALA A 9 13.63 8.71 6.57
C ALA A 9 12.22 8.31 7.03
N VAL A 10 11.68 7.21 6.51
CA VAL A 10 10.35 6.68 6.90
C VAL A 10 10.27 6.39 8.40
N LEU A 11 11.35 5.92 9.02
CA LEU A 11 11.36 5.51 10.44
C LEU A 11 11.92 6.59 11.36
N GLU A 12 12.89 7.37 10.88
CA GLU A 12 13.70 8.23 11.73
C GLU A 12 13.36 9.72 11.61
N GLN A 13 12.78 10.15 10.48
CA GLN A 13 12.62 11.58 10.20
C GLN A 13 11.19 12.03 10.49
N LYS A 14 11.08 13.27 11.00
CA LYS A 14 9.82 13.99 11.11
C LYS A 14 9.63 14.93 9.93
N LEU A 15 8.43 14.91 9.37
CA LEU A 15 7.99 15.75 8.28
C LEU A 15 6.99 16.78 8.81
N PHE A 16 7.02 17.97 8.22
CA PHE A 16 6.01 18.99 8.48
C PHE A 16 4.69 18.55 7.85
N PHE A 17 3.67 18.36 8.70
CA PHE A 17 2.36 17.86 8.32
C PHE A 17 1.26 18.71 8.96
N ARG A 18 0.15 18.90 8.23
CA ARG A 18 -0.97 19.70 8.71
C ARG A 18 -1.82 18.89 9.67
N LYS A 19 -2.01 19.40 10.89
CA LYS A 19 -2.78 18.72 11.94
C LYS A 19 -4.29 18.67 11.63
N GLY A 20 -4.85 19.77 11.13
CA GLY A 20 -6.26 19.84 10.73
C GLY A 20 -6.47 19.49 9.25
N LEU A 21 -7.05 18.34 8.95
CA LEU A 21 -7.42 17.94 7.58
C LEU A 21 -8.85 18.31 7.18
N ALA A 22 -9.74 18.59 8.14
CA ALA A 22 -11.14 18.85 7.88
C ALA A 22 -11.38 20.28 7.39
N THR A 23 -11.34 20.53 6.08
CA THR A 23 -12.09 21.67 5.53
C THR A 23 -13.56 21.30 5.58
N CYS A 24 -14.36 22.06 6.33
CA CYS A 24 -15.80 21.92 6.41
C CYS A 24 -16.43 22.22 5.03
N SER A 25 -16.36 21.27 4.11
CA SER A 25 -17.17 21.25 2.90
C SER A 25 -18.28 20.26 3.19
N THR A 26 -19.45 20.81 3.49
CA THR A 26 -20.71 20.11 3.73
C THR A 26 -20.89 18.91 2.80
N PRO A 27 -21.38 17.75 3.31
CA PRO A 27 -22.06 16.78 2.45
C PRO A 27 -23.22 17.48 1.73
N PRO A 28 -23.58 17.10 0.48
CA PRO A 28 -24.74 17.66 -0.21
C PRO A 28 -26.06 17.42 0.53
N ASP A 29 -26.10 16.48 1.48
CA ASP A 29 -27.27 16.22 2.34
C ASP A 29 -27.13 16.85 3.73
N GLY A 30 -27.36 18.17 3.79
CA GLY A 30 -28.32 18.86 4.68
C GLY A 30 -28.41 18.59 6.19
N LYS A 31 -27.65 17.66 6.80
CA LYS A 31 -27.68 17.44 8.25
C LYS A 31 -26.47 18.10 8.89
N LYS A 32 -26.73 19.23 9.56
CA LYS A 32 -25.76 19.94 10.41
C LYS A 32 -25.24 19.00 11.49
N VAL A 33 -24.07 18.42 11.30
CA VAL A 33 -23.32 17.80 12.40
C VAL A 33 -22.64 18.93 13.17
N ALA A 34 -22.85 18.94 14.48
CA ALA A 34 -22.46 20.01 15.39
C ALA A 34 -20.97 20.38 15.30
N ALA A 35 -20.70 21.69 15.24
CA ALA A 35 -19.42 22.35 15.51
C ALA A 35 -18.19 21.86 14.70
N CYS A 36 -18.23 22.01 13.37
CA CYS A 36 -17.00 21.92 12.56
C CYS A 36 -16.14 23.17 12.83
N LYS A 37 -15.18 23.07 13.75
CA LYS A 37 -14.14 24.08 13.97
C LYS A 37 -13.32 24.20 12.68
N THR A 38 -13.03 25.44 12.26
CA THR A 38 -12.08 25.70 11.19
C THR A 38 -10.80 24.90 11.46
N PRO A 39 -10.33 24.06 10.53
CA PRO A 39 -9.14 23.25 10.75
C PRO A 39 -7.99 24.21 10.99
N SER A 40 -7.35 24.13 12.16
CA SER A 40 -6.15 24.93 12.40
C SER A 40 -5.19 24.68 11.23
N ALA A 41 -4.72 25.76 10.61
CA ALA A 41 -3.65 25.69 9.59
C ALA A 41 -2.30 25.35 10.24
N GLU A 42 -2.32 24.70 11.40
CA GLU A 42 -1.19 24.37 12.22
C GLU A 42 -0.41 23.24 11.55
N ILE A 43 0.82 23.56 11.19
CA ILE A 43 1.79 22.63 10.63
C ILE A 43 2.66 22.17 11.79
N VAL A 44 2.67 20.86 12.04
CA VAL A 44 3.43 20.23 13.12
C VAL A 44 4.38 19.18 12.55
N GLU A 45 5.39 18.82 13.33
CA GLU A 45 6.31 17.75 12.95
C GLU A 45 5.75 16.38 13.35
N MET A 46 5.61 15.49 12.38
CA MET A 46 5.15 14.11 12.58
C MET A 46 6.04 13.12 11.81
N THR A 47 6.26 11.94 12.38
CA THR A 47 6.84 10.79 11.67
C THR A 47 5.87 10.25 10.63
N VAL A 48 6.38 9.47 9.66
CA VAL A 48 5.50 8.81 8.68
C VAL A 48 4.52 7.85 9.38
N ASN A 49 4.97 7.17 10.44
CA ASN A 49 4.10 6.33 11.26
C ASN A 49 2.93 7.12 11.86
N GLU A 50 3.20 8.27 12.47
CA GLU A 50 2.16 9.13 13.05
C GLU A 50 1.19 9.68 11.99
N ILE A 51 1.70 10.03 10.80
CA ILE A 51 0.85 10.51 9.70
C ILE A 51 -0.06 9.39 9.17
N ILE A 52 0.45 8.16 9.03
CA ILE A 52 -0.31 7.06 8.45
C ILE A 52 -1.24 6.41 9.48
N ASN A 53 -0.71 6.11 10.67
CA ASN A 53 -1.38 5.32 11.72
C ASN A 53 -2.01 6.18 12.82
N GLY A 54 -1.70 7.48 12.87
CA GLY A 54 -2.20 8.40 13.87
C GLY A 54 -1.21 8.66 15.00
N LYS A 55 -1.49 9.72 15.77
CA LYS A 55 -0.70 10.19 16.91
C LYS A 55 -1.62 10.41 18.11
N GLY A 56 -2.09 9.31 18.70
CA GLY A 56 -3.05 9.34 19.82
C GLY A 56 -4.25 10.23 19.50
N ASP A 57 -4.61 11.11 20.44
CA ASP A 57 -5.73 12.05 20.30
C ASP A 57 -5.40 13.29 19.45
N GLU A 58 -4.14 13.50 19.07
CA GLU A 58 -3.73 14.69 18.30
C GLU A 58 -4.09 14.59 16.81
N PHE A 59 -4.04 13.37 16.26
CA PHE A 59 -4.30 13.12 14.85
C PHE A 59 -4.73 11.67 14.62
N PRO A 60 -5.88 11.41 13.98
CA PRO A 60 -6.42 10.05 13.84
C PRO A 60 -5.62 9.15 12.88
N GLY A 61 -4.79 9.72 12.00
CA GLY A 61 -4.05 8.98 10.97
C GLY A 61 -4.81 8.90 9.64
N LEU A 62 -4.08 8.94 8.52
CA LEU A 62 -4.68 8.88 7.19
C LEU A 62 -5.44 7.57 6.95
N VAL A 63 -4.95 6.44 7.46
CA VAL A 63 -5.61 5.15 7.26
C VAL A 63 -6.94 5.08 8.01
N THR A 64 -7.01 5.62 9.22
CA THR A 64 -8.26 5.70 9.99
C THR A 64 -9.31 6.54 9.25
N LEU A 65 -8.92 7.67 8.68
CA LEU A 65 -9.82 8.53 7.89
C LEU A 65 -10.34 7.83 6.63
N ILE A 66 -9.48 7.09 5.93
CA ILE A 66 -9.90 6.31 4.75
C ILE A 66 -10.88 5.21 5.17
N ARG A 67 -10.66 4.53 6.30
CA ARG A 67 -11.58 3.50 6.81
C ARG A 67 -12.96 4.10 7.15
N GLN A 68 -12.99 5.26 7.81
CA GLN A 68 -14.23 5.97 8.11
C GLN A 68 -15.01 6.36 6.84
N PHE A 69 -14.30 6.75 5.78
CA PHE A 69 -14.91 7.00 4.48
C PHE A 69 -15.48 5.72 3.85
N LEU A 70 -14.73 4.61 3.91
CA LEU A 70 -15.21 3.31 3.41
C LEU A 70 -16.40 2.76 4.20
N ASP A 71 -16.57 3.15 5.47
CA ASP A 71 -17.72 2.75 6.29
C ASP A 71 -18.99 3.52 5.92
N SER A 72 -18.88 4.73 5.38
CA SER A 72 -20.02 5.53 4.90
C SER A 72 -20.29 5.37 3.40
N ALA A 73 -19.31 4.89 2.64
CA ALA A 73 -19.47 4.56 1.22
C ALA A 73 -20.12 3.18 1.05
N ASP A 74 -21.02 3.05 0.08
CA ASP A 74 -21.64 1.77 -0.29
C ASP A 74 -20.64 0.91 -1.09
N VAL A 75 -19.71 0.28 -0.37
CA VAL A 75 -18.64 -0.56 -0.93
C VAL A 75 -18.87 -2.01 -0.52
N ASP A 76 -18.81 -2.93 -1.49
CA ASP A 76 -18.99 -4.35 -1.22
C ASP A 76 -17.88 -4.92 -0.30
N VAL A 77 -18.22 -6.02 0.38
CA VAL A 77 -17.34 -6.65 1.39
C VAL A 77 -16.01 -7.07 0.77
N ASP A 78 -16.01 -7.57 -0.46
CA ASP A 78 -14.79 -8.00 -1.13
C ASP A 78 -13.89 -6.80 -1.43
N THR A 79 -14.40 -5.75 -2.04
CA THR A 79 -13.63 -4.53 -2.28
C THR A 79 -13.08 -3.95 -0.97
N ARG A 80 -13.89 -3.90 0.09
CA ARG A 80 -13.46 -3.44 1.42
C ARG A 80 -12.34 -4.29 2.00
N CYS A 81 -12.42 -5.62 1.88
CA CYS A 81 -11.35 -6.52 2.31
C CYS A 81 -10.05 -6.31 1.52
N THR A 82 -10.13 -6.08 0.21
CA THR A 82 -8.95 -5.82 -0.63
C THR A 82 -8.28 -4.50 -0.24
N ILE A 83 -9.06 -3.42 -0.13
CA ILE A 83 -8.54 -2.10 0.26
C ILE A 83 -7.93 -2.18 1.66
N SER A 84 -8.57 -2.88 2.59
CA SER A 84 -8.04 -3.08 3.95
C SER A 84 -6.67 -3.75 3.95
N GLN A 85 -6.43 -4.71 3.04
CA GLN A 85 -5.12 -5.36 2.92
C GLN A 85 -4.05 -4.38 2.40
N TYR A 86 -4.36 -3.53 1.41
CA TYR A 86 -3.45 -2.48 0.95
C TYR A 86 -3.15 -1.46 2.04
N LEU A 87 -4.17 -1.02 2.76
CA LEU A 87 -4.01 -0.09 3.87
C LEU A 87 -3.12 -0.70 4.96
N ASN A 88 -3.39 -1.95 5.37
CA ASN A 88 -2.55 -2.66 6.34
C ASN A 88 -1.08 -2.74 5.90
N PHE A 89 -0.82 -3.01 4.61
CA PHE A 89 0.54 -3.01 4.08
C PHE A 89 1.23 -1.64 4.23
N ILE A 90 0.52 -0.55 3.91
CA ILE A 90 1.05 0.81 4.09
C ILE A 90 1.28 1.11 5.58
N GLN A 91 0.36 0.74 6.46
CA GLN A 91 0.48 0.90 7.92
C GLN A 91 1.74 0.21 8.45
N LYS A 92 1.94 -1.06 8.08
CA LYS A 92 3.10 -1.86 8.49
C LYS A 92 4.40 -1.25 8.00
N ARG A 93 4.44 -0.76 6.77
CA ARG A 93 5.65 -0.10 6.23
C ARG A 93 5.94 1.22 6.93
N ALA A 94 4.91 1.99 7.26
CA ALA A 94 5.05 3.24 8.00
C ALA A 94 5.55 3.00 9.43
N SER A 95 5.09 1.92 10.09
CA SER A 95 5.54 1.52 11.43
C SER A 95 6.93 0.89 11.46
N GLY A 96 7.42 0.39 10.33
CA GLY A 96 8.68 -0.34 10.21
C GLY A 96 8.59 -1.85 10.45
N GLU A 97 7.39 -2.41 10.67
CA GLU A 97 7.17 -3.87 10.74
C GLU A 97 7.60 -4.57 9.44
N ILE A 98 7.36 -3.92 8.29
CA ILE A 98 7.87 -4.36 6.99
C ILE A 98 8.81 -3.32 6.39
N MET A 99 9.79 -3.80 5.64
CA MET A 99 10.83 -2.97 5.05
C MET A 99 10.31 -2.17 3.85
N THR A 100 10.94 -1.02 3.63
CA THR A 100 10.89 -0.37 2.31
C THR A 100 11.79 -1.13 1.35
N LEU A 101 11.49 -1.07 0.05
CA LEU A 101 12.37 -1.65 -0.97
C LEU A 101 13.79 -1.10 -0.86
N ALA A 102 13.94 0.21 -0.62
CA ALA A 102 15.24 0.83 -0.45
C ALA A 102 16.03 0.28 0.75
N ARG A 103 15.36 -0.03 1.88
CA ARG A 103 16.00 -0.69 3.02
C ARG A 103 16.41 -2.12 2.67
N TRP A 104 15.50 -2.87 2.06
CA TRP A 104 15.75 -4.24 1.63
C TRP A 104 16.93 -4.34 0.65
N MET A 105 17.02 -3.46 -0.35
CA MET A 105 18.15 -3.42 -1.29
C MET A 105 19.48 -3.14 -0.57
N ARG A 106 19.49 -2.23 0.41
CA ARG A 106 20.70 -1.96 1.20
C ARG A 106 21.11 -3.16 2.03
N GLU A 107 20.17 -3.84 2.69
CA GLU A 107 20.45 -5.07 3.45
C GLU A 107 20.95 -6.18 2.53
N PHE A 108 20.31 -6.36 1.35
CA PHE A 108 20.74 -7.34 0.36
C PHE A 108 22.18 -7.13 -0.08
N VAL A 109 22.55 -5.90 -0.44
CA VAL A 109 23.94 -5.56 -0.83
C VAL A 109 24.89 -5.72 0.35
N HIS A 110 24.50 -5.24 1.54
CA HIS A 110 25.35 -5.30 2.73
C HIS A 110 25.71 -6.71 3.15
N ASP A 111 24.76 -7.64 3.01
CA ASP A 111 24.89 -9.05 3.41
C ASP A 111 25.45 -9.93 2.27
N HIS A 112 25.72 -9.37 1.09
CA HIS A 112 26.23 -10.12 -0.06
C HIS A 112 27.68 -10.55 0.15
N ALA A 113 28.02 -11.81 -0.14
CA ALA A 113 29.35 -12.37 0.10
C ALA A 113 30.49 -11.60 -0.59
N ASP A 114 30.24 -11.11 -1.81
CA ASP A 114 31.22 -10.32 -2.57
C ASP A 114 31.30 -8.83 -2.20
N TYR A 115 30.46 -8.36 -1.27
CA TYR A 115 30.48 -6.96 -0.86
C TYR A 115 31.60 -6.69 0.13
N LYS A 116 32.52 -5.80 -0.24
CA LYS A 116 33.74 -5.51 0.54
C LYS A 116 33.58 -4.37 1.54
N HIS A 117 32.34 -3.94 1.80
CA HIS A 117 32.03 -2.78 2.64
C HIS A 117 32.72 -1.47 2.21
N ASP A 118 33.06 -1.35 0.93
CA ASP A 118 33.74 -0.21 0.31
C ASP A 118 32.76 0.73 -0.42
N SER A 119 31.45 0.51 -0.25
CA SER A 119 30.38 1.20 -0.99
C SER A 119 30.39 0.97 -2.50
N PHE A 120 31.20 0.05 -3.01
CA PHE A 120 31.18 -0.37 -4.41
C PHE A 120 30.24 -1.57 -4.57
N VAL A 121 29.33 -1.48 -5.54
CA VAL A 121 28.39 -2.56 -5.87
C VAL A 121 28.78 -3.10 -7.23
N SER A 122 29.35 -4.30 -7.25
CA SER A 122 29.80 -4.95 -8.49
C SER A 122 28.62 -5.48 -9.31
N ASP A 123 28.85 -5.70 -10.61
CA ASP A 123 27.84 -6.24 -11.53
C ASP A 123 27.25 -7.58 -11.06
N LEU A 124 28.05 -8.40 -10.37
CA LEU A 124 27.61 -9.66 -9.79
C LEU A 124 26.56 -9.45 -8.69
N ILE A 125 26.82 -8.54 -7.75
CA ILE A 125 25.87 -8.19 -6.68
C ILE A 125 24.57 -7.64 -7.28
N VAL A 126 24.69 -6.78 -8.31
CA VAL A 126 23.53 -6.23 -9.01
C VAL A 126 22.73 -7.32 -9.70
N TYR A 127 23.39 -8.25 -10.40
CA TYR A 127 22.76 -9.37 -11.08
C TYR A 127 21.96 -10.25 -10.09
N ASP A 128 22.58 -10.65 -8.98
CA ASP A 128 21.94 -11.50 -7.98
C ASP A 128 20.75 -10.79 -7.31
N MET A 129 20.88 -9.49 -7.03
CA MET A 129 19.78 -8.68 -6.51
C MET A 129 18.61 -8.62 -7.50
N LEU A 130 18.87 -8.34 -8.78
CA LEU A 130 17.82 -8.25 -9.79
C LEU A 130 17.15 -9.60 -10.04
N LYS A 131 17.92 -10.69 -10.04
CA LYS A 131 17.38 -12.06 -10.16
C LYS A 131 16.47 -12.41 -8.98
N MET A 132 16.85 -12.03 -7.76
CA MET A 132 15.99 -12.17 -6.58
C MET A 132 14.71 -11.34 -6.71
N MET A 133 14.81 -10.07 -7.16
CA MET A 133 13.65 -9.21 -7.38
C MET A 133 12.70 -9.75 -8.44
N ASP A 134 13.22 -10.31 -9.53
CA ASP A 134 12.43 -10.97 -10.58
C ASP A 134 11.66 -12.18 -10.01
N SER A 135 12.35 -13.05 -9.26
CA SER A 135 11.75 -14.21 -8.60
C SER A 135 10.65 -13.80 -7.60
N LEU A 136 10.87 -12.72 -6.83
CA LEU A 136 9.86 -12.14 -5.93
C LEU A 136 8.66 -11.59 -6.70
N SER A 137 8.89 -10.92 -7.82
CA SER A 137 7.80 -10.32 -8.63
C SER A 137 6.89 -11.37 -9.27
N LYS A 138 7.47 -12.52 -9.66
CA LYS A 138 6.75 -13.68 -10.20
C LYS A 138 6.06 -14.53 -9.13
N GLY A 139 6.40 -14.32 -7.86
CA GLY A 139 5.90 -15.12 -6.74
C GLY A 139 6.53 -16.51 -6.65
N GLU A 140 7.67 -16.74 -7.30
CA GLU A 140 8.47 -17.96 -7.19
C GLU A 140 9.17 -18.03 -5.82
N THR A 141 9.58 -16.86 -5.33
CA THR A 141 10.15 -16.66 -3.99
C THR A 141 9.27 -15.72 -3.19
N TYR A 142 9.21 -15.89 -1.87
CA TYR A 142 8.46 -15.03 -0.98
C TYR A 142 9.35 -14.41 0.10
N CYS A 143 9.26 -13.10 0.29
CA CYS A 143 10.02 -12.36 1.29
C CYS A 143 9.07 -11.70 2.32
N PRO A 144 8.86 -12.32 3.50
CA PRO A 144 7.99 -11.76 4.54
C PRO A 144 8.45 -10.37 5.02
N LYS A 145 9.77 -10.12 5.06
CA LYS A 145 10.33 -8.84 5.49
C LYS A 145 9.96 -7.68 4.56
N LEU A 146 9.80 -7.95 3.26
CA LEU A 146 9.49 -6.93 2.24
C LEU A 146 7.98 -6.82 1.95
N LEU A 147 7.30 -7.97 1.86
CA LEU A 147 5.91 -8.06 1.41
C LEU A 147 4.91 -8.18 2.57
N GLY A 148 5.36 -8.60 3.76
CA GLY A 148 4.47 -9.03 4.84
C GLY A 148 3.52 -10.14 4.41
N ASN A 149 2.58 -10.52 5.26
CA ASN A 149 1.58 -11.56 4.99
C ASN A 149 0.44 -11.08 4.06
N TYR A 150 0.80 -10.57 2.88
CA TYR A 150 -0.16 -10.12 1.87
C TYR A 150 -0.44 -11.22 0.83
N ARG A 151 -1.71 -11.38 0.45
CA ARG A 151 -2.13 -12.18 -0.70
C ARG A 151 -2.80 -11.26 -1.71
N SER A 152 -2.14 -11.02 -2.84
CA SER A 152 -2.76 -10.27 -3.93
C SER A 152 -3.97 -11.01 -4.47
N ARG A 153 -5.12 -10.32 -4.55
CA ARG A 153 -6.27 -10.78 -5.35
C ARG A 153 -6.14 -10.42 -6.83
N THR A 154 -5.22 -9.52 -7.16
CA THR A 154 -4.89 -9.17 -8.54
C THR A 154 -3.99 -10.28 -9.10
N ASP A 155 -4.61 -11.30 -9.69
CA ASP A 155 -3.95 -12.27 -10.57
C ASP A 155 -4.21 -11.82 -12.01
N SER A 156 -3.17 -11.71 -12.83
CA SER A 156 -3.30 -11.42 -14.27
C SER A 156 -3.90 -12.58 -15.04
N ARG A 157 -4.00 -13.76 -14.41
CA ARG A 157 -4.64 -14.95 -14.97
C ARG A 157 -6.15 -14.87 -14.75
N ILE A 158 -6.90 -15.00 -15.85
CA ILE A 158 -8.36 -15.16 -15.82
C ILE A 158 -8.68 -16.38 -14.94
N PRO A 159 -9.45 -16.23 -13.83
CA PRO A 159 -9.82 -17.35 -13.00
C PRO A 159 -10.49 -18.45 -13.82
N LYS A 160 -10.20 -19.72 -13.55
CA LYS A 160 -10.76 -20.86 -14.30
C LYS A 160 -12.29 -20.81 -14.39
N ALA A 161 -12.96 -20.27 -13.36
CA ALA A 161 -14.40 -20.08 -13.33
C ALA A 161 -14.88 -19.06 -14.38
N VAL A 162 -14.18 -17.94 -14.53
CA VAL A 162 -14.50 -16.89 -15.53
C VAL A 162 -14.28 -17.44 -16.94
N ARG A 163 -13.15 -18.13 -17.17
CA ARG A 163 -12.87 -18.78 -18.47
C ARG A 163 -13.94 -19.81 -18.85
N ARG A 164 -14.37 -20.65 -17.91
CA ARG A 164 -15.47 -21.62 -18.11
C ARG A 164 -16.80 -20.93 -18.40
N ALA A 165 -17.11 -19.83 -17.71
CA ALA A 165 -18.34 -19.08 -17.93
C ALA A 165 -18.36 -18.45 -19.34
N GLU A 166 -17.23 -17.91 -19.79
CA GLU A 166 -17.07 -17.40 -21.17
C GLU A 166 -17.21 -18.53 -22.21
N GLU A 167 -16.55 -19.67 -22.00
CA GLU A 167 -16.68 -20.86 -22.85
C GLU A 167 -18.15 -21.30 -22.98
N ILE A 168 -18.86 -21.42 -21.86
CA ILE A 168 -20.30 -21.78 -21.83
C ILE A 168 -21.14 -20.74 -22.58
N LEU A 169 -20.89 -19.45 -22.36
CA LEU A 169 -21.63 -18.37 -23.00
C LEU A 169 -21.43 -18.41 -24.52
N ILE A 170 -20.20 -18.59 -24.99
CA ILE A 170 -19.85 -18.69 -26.42
C ILE A 170 -20.53 -19.92 -27.04
N MET A 171 -20.46 -21.08 -26.39
CA MET A 171 -21.10 -22.31 -26.87
C MET A 171 -22.64 -22.18 -26.94
N SER A 172 -23.25 -21.50 -25.96
CA SER A 172 -24.70 -21.26 -25.95
C SER A 172 -25.18 -20.30 -27.04
N LYS A 173 -24.34 -19.33 -27.45
CA LYS A 173 -24.62 -18.42 -28.56
C LYS A 173 -24.49 -19.14 -29.90
N ALA A 174 -23.48 -20.00 -30.05
CA ALA A 174 -23.25 -20.79 -31.26
C ALA A 174 -24.36 -21.84 -31.51
N HIS A 175 -25.00 -22.37 -30.47
CA HIS A 175 -26.16 -23.26 -30.62
C HIS A 175 -27.42 -22.53 -31.07
N ARG A 176 -27.63 -21.27 -30.63
CA ARG A 176 -28.80 -20.47 -31.02
C ARG A 176 -28.75 -20.00 -32.47
N THR A 177 -27.56 -19.76 -33.02
CA THR A 177 -27.41 -19.32 -34.41
C THR A 177 -27.51 -20.45 -35.44
N LYS A 178 -27.42 -21.72 -35.03
CA LYS A 178 -27.60 -22.89 -35.92
C LYS A 178 -29.03 -23.43 -35.96
N SER A 179 -29.94 -22.88 -35.15
CA SER A 179 -31.34 -23.30 -35.04
C SER A 179 -32.32 -22.32 -35.69
N SER A 180 -31.83 -21.39 -36.51
CA SER A 180 -32.60 -20.50 -37.39
C SER A 180 -32.15 -20.73 -38.83
#